data_AF-A0A9Q6LS39-F1
#
_entry.id   AF-A0A9Q6LS39-F1
#
_cell.length_a   1.000
_cell.length_b   1.000
_cell.length_c   1.000
_cell.angle_alpha   90.00
_cell.angle_beta   90.00
_cell.angle_gamma   90.00
#
_symmetry.space_group_name_H-M   'P 1'
#
loop_
_entity.id
_entity.type
_entity.pdbx_description
1 polymer ?
#
loop_
_entity_poly.entity_id
_entity_poly.type
_entity_poly.pdbx_seq_one_letter_code
_entity_poly.pdbx_strand_id
1 'polypeptide(L)'
;MKLQTYIDQGYLRAERVESLSEHQKKVLGLNIIYQLIRDGSLTIERALIFTLAQYSVFSSKAVCQLIENKTFTVEEVLTFGMWQKRALESKVIRSFIDSGCMTFKKAAELSDEQQNFLDLDVVRKLIQEGILPFDVALNLTWRQQQNLEVPMVVELLRSKDERCCLTLDQVLRLQWMALDNLKSKTVCALLQEGILPSVEKALSLAAEQRQSLELPIVAKLLRSKDCLLHLTLEQALKVRSRQEAMLESKHIHKPPSVI
;
A
#
# COMPACT_ATOMS: atom_id res chain seq x y z
N MET A 1 2.43 -6.78 44.02
CA MET A 1 3.37 -5.80 44.63
C MET A 1 2.91 -4.34 44.50
N LYS A 2 2.12 -3.93 43.50
CA LYS A 2 1.64 -2.53 43.40
C LYS A 2 0.35 -2.16 44.13
N LEU A 3 -0.56 -3.12 44.36
CA LEU A 3 -1.83 -2.83 45.05
C LEU A 3 -1.58 -2.28 46.46
N GLN A 4 -0.60 -2.84 47.18
CA GLN A 4 -0.17 -2.32 48.48
C GLN A 4 0.26 -0.85 48.39
N THR A 5 1.03 -0.48 47.36
CA THR A 5 1.44 0.91 47.15
C THR A 5 0.25 1.87 46.96
N TYR A 6 -0.85 1.43 46.32
CA TYR A 6 -2.05 2.25 46.25
C TYR A 6 -2.74 2.42 47.61
N ILE A 7 -2.66 1.41 48.49
CA ILE A 7 -3.17 1.49 49.86
C ILE A 7 -2.30 2.44 50.69
N ASP A 8 -0.99 2.23 50.68
CA ASP A 8 -0.02 2.99 51.47
C ASP A 8 -0.05 4.49 51.13
N GLN A 9 -0.33 4.81 49.86
CA GLN A 9 -0.45 6.19 49.37
C GLN A 9 -1.89 6.76 49.50
N GLY A 10 -2.83 6.00 50.07
CA GLY A 10 -4.20 6.45 50.33
C GLY A 10 -5.10 6.53 49.09
N TYR A 11 -4.66 6.04 47.93
CA TYR A 11 -5.49 6.01 46.72
C TYR A 11 -6.57 4.93 46.79
N LEU A 12 -6.30 3.80 47.45
CA LEU A 12 -7.23 2.67 47.53
C LEU A 12 -7.38 2.18 48.97
N ARG A 13 -8.62 1.97 49.43
CA ARG A 13 -8.83 1.36 50.76
C ARG A 13 -8.58 -0.15 50.73
N ALA A 14 -8.04 -0.69 51.82
CA ALA A 14 -7.68 -2.11 51.91
C ALA A 14 -8.88 -3.05 51.66
N GLU A 15 -10.05 -2.72 52.21
CA GLU A 15 -11.28 -3.51 52.06
C GLU A 15 -11.75 -3.56 50.60
N ARG A 16 -11.42 -2.52 49.83
CA ARG A 16 -11.79 -2.41 48.42
C ARG A 16 -10.90 -3.28 47.53
N VAL A 17 -9.70 -3.67 47.99
CA VAL A 17 -8.79 -4.51 47.21
C VAL A 17 -9.31 -5.93 47.04
N GLU A 18 -9.92 -6.49 48.08
CA GLU A 18 -10.49 -7.84 48.08
C GLU A 18 -11.66 -7.98 47.10
N SER A 19 -12.42 -6.90 46.90
CA SER A 19 -13.56 -6.86 45.97
C SER A 19 -13.19 -6.52 44.52
N LEU A 20 -11.90 -6.23 44.23
CA LEU A 20 -11.48 -5.96 42.86
C LEU A 20 -11.52 -7.23 42.01
N SER A 21 -12.05 -7.08 40.80
CA SER A 21 -11.92 -8.09 39.75
C SER A 21 -10.46 -8.25 39.30
N GLU A 22 -10.13 -9.41 38.71
CA GLU A 22 -8.80 -9.65 38.14
C GLU A 22 -8.43 -8.63 37.04
N HIS A 23 -9.40 -8.17 36.26
CA HIS A 23 -9.17 -7.11 35.26
C HIS A 23 -8.75 -5.80 35.92
N GLN A 24 -9.45 -5.37 36.98
CA GLN A 24 -9.09 -4.16 37.74
C GLN A 24 -7.69 -4.28 38.35
N LYS A 25 -7.35 -5.44 38.93
CA LYS A 25 -6.01 -5.69 39.45
C LYS A 25 -4.95 -5.60 38.36
N LYS A 26 -5.22 -6.11 37.15
CA LYS A 26 -4.32 -5.98 35.98
C LYS A 26 -4.13 -4.52 35.55
N VAL A 27 -5.21 -3.74 35.47
CA VAL A 27 -5.15 -2.30 35.13
C VAL A 27 -4.27 -1.55 36.13
N LEU A 28 -4.54 -1.69 37.43
CA LEU A 28 -3.73 -1.06 38.49
C LEU A 28 -2.29 -1.59 38.52
N GLY A 29 -2.06 -2.80 37.98
CA GLY A 29 -0.75 -3.40 37.81
C GLY A 29 0.14 -2.71 36.77
N LEU A 30 -0.39 -1.89 35.86
CA LEU A 30 0.40 -1.17 34.85
C LEU A 30 1.23 -0.04 35.48
N ASN A 31 2.49 0.14 35.05
CA ASN A 31 3.40 1.19 35.60
C ASN A 31 2.84 2.58 35.31
N ILE A 32 2.41 2.79 34.07
CA ILE A 32 1.87 4.07 33.62
C ILE A 32 0.62 4.47 34.41
N ILE A 33 -0.27 3.53 34.74
CA ILE A 33 -1.51 3.84 35.47
C ILE A 33 -1.20 4.39 36.87
N TYR A 34 -0.25 3.77 37.57
CA TYR A 34 0.21 4.28 38.86
C TYR A 34 0.79 5.70 38.74
N GLN A 35 1.65 5.93 37.75
CA GLN A 35 2.25 7.25 37.52
C GLN A 35 1.20 8.30 37.21
N LEU A 36 0.25 8.00 36.30
CA LEU A 36 -0.81 8.93 35.94
C LEU A 36 -1.74 9.25 37.12
N ILE A 37 -1.99 8.29 38.02
CA ILE A 37 -2.74 8.53 39.26
C ILE A 37 -1.96 9.42 40.22
N ARG A 38 -0.69 9.10 40.43
CA ARG A 38 0.18 9.88 41.32
C ARG A 38 0.34 11.32 40.85
N ASP A 39 0.47 11.52 39.54
CA ASP A 39 0.67 12.83 38.92
C ASP A 39 -0.67 13.57 38.70
N GLY A 40 -1.80 13.02 39.17
CA GLY A 40 -3.13 13.64 39.13
C GLY A 40 -3.81 13.67 37.75
N SER A 41 -3.19 13.06 36.73
CA SER A 41 -3.71 13.02 35.36
C SER A 41 -4.77 11.94 35.13
N LEU A 42 -4.94 11.00 36.07
CA LEU A 42 -5.95 9.96 36.06
C LEU A 42 -6.44 9.73 37.50
N THR A 43 -7.74 9.53 37.72
CA THR A 43 -8.22 9.13 39.06
C THR A 43 -8.25 7.62 39.19
N ILE A 44 -8.11 7.10 40.41
CA ILE A 44 -8.22 5.65 40.65
C ILE A 44 -9.60 5.11 40.26
N GLU A 45 -10.67 5.85 40.54
CA GLU A 45 -12.04 5.49 40.15
C GLU A 45 -12.17 5.33 38.64
N ARG A 46 -11.53 6.23 37.88
CA ARG A 46 -11.52 6.14 36.42
C ARG A 46 -10.69 4.96 35.93
N ALA A 47 -9.55 4.68 36.54
CA ALA A 47 -8.75 3.50 36.21
C ALA A 47 -9.52 2.19 36.47
N LEU A 48 -10.30 2.11 37.55
CA LEU A 48 -11.07 0.93 37.94
C LEU A 48 -12.21 0.57 36.97
N ILE A 49 -12.66 1.51 36.14
CA ILE A 49 -13.70 1.28 35.13
C ILE A 49 -13.12 1.15 33.71
N PHE A 50 -11.80 1.00 33.56
CA PHE A 50 -11.19 0.81 32.25
C PHE A 50 -11.76 -0.42 31.54
N THR A 51 -12.10 -0.24 30.28
CA THR A 51 -12.49 -1.35 29.41
C THR A 51 -11.27 -2.22 29.05
N LEU A 52 -11.52 -3.40 28.48
CA LEU A 52 -10.45 -4.24 27.91
C LEU A 52 -9.70 -3.52 26.79
N ALA A 53 -10.39 -2.69 25.99
CA ALA A 53 -9.77 -1.88 24.94
C ALA A 53 -8.81 -0.85 25.52
N GLN A 54 -9.24 -0.09 26.53
CA GLN A 54 -8.38 0.88 27.21
C GLN A 54 -7.19 0.19 27.89
N TYR A 55 -7.40 -0.93 28.58
CA TYR A 55 -6.29 -1.73 29.12
C TYR A 55 -5.29 -2.14 28.03
N SER A 56 -5.78 -2.59 26.86
CA SER A 56 -4.92 -2.95 25.73
C SER A 56 -4.10 -1.75 25.24
N VAL A 57 -4.69 -0.56 25.15
CA VAL A 57 -3.98 0.67 24.77
C VAL A 57 -2.92 1.06 25.80
N PHE A 58 -3.28 1.14 27.09
CA PHE A 58 -2.36 1.53 28.17
C PHE A 58 -1.31 0.46 28.54
N SER A 59 -1.41 -0.75 27.99
CA SER A 59 -0.33 -1.75 28.06
C SER A 59 0.69 -1.60 26.93
N SER A 60 0.41 -0.77 25.92
CA SER A 60 1.36 -0.47 24.85
C SER A 60 2.46 0.46 25.34
N LYS A 61 3.71 -0.01 25.30
CA LYS A 61 4.88 0.82 25.61
C LYS A 61 4.99 2.02 24.67
N ALA A 62 4.69 1.84 23.38
CA ALA A 62 4.76 2.91 22.39
C ALA A 62 3.75 4.02 22.71
N VAL A 63 2.49 3.66 23.00
CA VAL A 63 1.47 4.66 23.37
C VAL A 63 1.80 5.34 24.69
N CYS A 64 2.26 4.60 25.70
CA CYS A 64 2.61 5.18 27.01
C CYS A 64 3.75 6.21 26.89
N GLN A 65 4.78 5.93 26.08
CA GLN A 65 5.85 6.88 25.82
C GLN A 65 5.34 8.17 25.17
N LEU A 66 4.29 8.11 24.34
CA LEU A 66 3.71 9.30 23.74
C LEU A 66 2.92 10.15 24.76
N ILE A 67 2.38 9.53 25.82
CA ILE A 67 1.81 10.26 26.96
C ILE A 67 2.93 10.93 27.77
N GLU A 68 3.98 10.19 28.11
CA GLU A 68 5.13 10.69 28.87
C GLU A 68 5.81 11.88 28.15
N ASN A 69 5.93 11.79 26.82
CA ASN A 69 6.46 12.86 25.97
C ASN A 69 5.46 14.00 25.72
N LYS A 70 4.27 13.98 26.35
CA LYS A 70 3.19 14.97 26.19
C LYS A 70 2.72 15.15 24.75
N THR A 71 2.92 14.14 23.89
CA THR A 71 2.42 14.13 22.52
C THR A 71 0.90 13.92 22.52
N PHE A 72 0.42 13.07 23.42
CA PHE A 72 -0.99 12.88 23.71
C PHE A 72 -1.28 13.09 25.19
N THR A 73 -2.46 13.61 25.48
CA THR A 73 -3.06 13.65 26.81
C THR A 73 -3.66 12.29 27.18
N VAL A 74 -3.85 12.05 28.48
CA VAL A 74 -4.56 10.85 28.96
C VAL A 74 -5.97 10.78 28.37
N GLU A 75 -6.66 11.91 28.28
CA GLU A 75 -8.01 12.00 27.73
C GLU A 75 -8.06 11.62 26.24
N GLU A 76 -7.11 12.10 25.42
CA GLU A 76 -6.99 11.68 24.02
C GLU A 76 -6.78 10.16 23.94
N VAL A 77 -5.83 9.60 24.71
CA VAL A 77 -5.53 8.15 24.67
C VAL A 77 -6.68 7.29 25.18
N LEU A 78 -7.50 7.79 26.12
CA LEU A 78 -8.70 7.08 26.59
C LEU A 78 -9.75 6.86 25.51
N THR A 79 -9.72 7.66 24.43
CA THR A 79 -10.60 7.49 23.25
C THR A 79 -10.05 6.51 22.22
N PHE A 80 -8.78 6.09 22.36
CA PHE A 80 -8.16 5.21 21.38
C PHE A 80 -8.76 3.81 21.42
N GLY A 81 -8.96 3.26 20.23
CA GLY A 81 -9.29 1.86 20.01
C GLY A 81 -8.08 1.04 19.61
N MET A 82 -8.36 -0.17 19.13
CA MET A 82 -7.34 -1.10 18.66
C MET A 82 -6.54 -0.55 17.47
N TRP A 83 -7.19 0.20 16.57
CA TRP A 83 -6.55 0.71 15.36
C TRP A 83 -5.58 1.85 15.63
N GLN A 84 -5.91 2.78 16.52
CA GLN A 84 -4.97 3.83 16.93
C GLN A 84 -3.73 3.24 17.61
N LYS A 85 -3.94 2.25 18.50
CA LYS A 85 -2.82 1.50 19.09
C LYS A 85 -1.95 0.88 18.01
N ARG A 86 -2.54 0.16 17.05
CA ARG A 86 -1.82 -0.51 15.96
C ARG A 86 -1.04 0.48 15.10
N ALA A 87 -1.64 1.62 14.76
CA ALA A 87 -0.98 2.70 14.00
C ALA A 87 0.28 3.21 14.74
N LEU A 88 0.14 3.50 16.03
CA LEU A 88 1.21 4.05 16.85
C LEU A 88 2.30 3.03 17.19
N GLU A 89 2.00 1.74 17.11
CA GLU A 89 2.96 0.63 17.23
C GLU A 89 3.62 0.24 15.89
N SER A 90 3.05 0.67 14.76
CA SER A 90 3.55 0.28 13.44
C SER A 90 4.91 0.92 13.16
N LYS A 91 5.88 0.07 12.81
CA LYS A 91 7.22 0.52 12.37
C LYS A 91 7.18 1.29 11.06
N VAL A 92 6.24 0.96 10.17
CA VAL A 92 6.07 1.66 8.89
C VAL A 92 5.54 3.06 9.13
N ILE A 93 4.46 3.19 9.91
CA ILE A 93 3.93 4.50 10.31
C ILE A 93 5.00 5.31 11.05
N ARG A 94 5.76 4.67 11.95
CA ARG A 94 6.88 5.33 12.62
C ARG A 94 7.92 5.87 11.62
N SER A 95 8.24 5.12 10.57
CA SER A 95 9.18 5.58 9.54
C SER A 95 8.69 6.82 8.78
N PHE A 96 7.37 6.96 8.56
CA PHE A 96 6.79 8.17 7.98
C PHE A 96 6.81 9.36 8.94
N ILE A 97 6.72 9.11 10.25
CA ILE A 97 6.87 10.16 11.26
C ILE A 97 8.33 10.62 11.34
N ASP A 98 9.27 9.68 11.40
CA ASP A 98 10.69 9.98 11.53
C ASP A 98 11.26 10.68 10.27
N SER A 99 10.68 10.43 9.09
CA SER A 99 11.00 11.15 7.84
C SER A 99 10.27 12.50 7.69
N GLY A 100 9.42 12.87 8.65
CA GLY A 100 8.69 14.14 8.64
C GLY A 100 7.48 14.18 7.71
N CYS A 101 7.06 13.05 7.13
CA CYS A 101 5.87 12.97 6.29
C CYS A 101 4.56 13.10 7.09
N MET A 102 4.56 12.77 8.38
CA MET A 102 3.38 12.87 9.25
C MET A 102 3.74 13.08 10.72
N THR A 103 2.75 13.37 11.56
CA THR A 103 2.88 13.44 13.03
C THR A 103 2.21 12.24 13.70
N PHE A 104 2.52 11.99 14.98
CA PHE A 104 1.79 11.00 15.78
C PHE A 104 0.28 11.29 15.83
N LYS A 105 -0.10 12.57 15.93
CA LYS A 105 -1.52 12.96 15.93
C LYS A 105 -2.19 12.52 14.63
N LYS A 106 -1.54 12.76 13.49
CA LYS A 106 -2.06 12.31 12.19
C LYS A 106 -2.11 10.79 12.07
N ALA A 107 -1.10 10.09 12.59
CA ALA A 107 -1.07 8.63 12.61
C ALA A 107 -2.26 8.02 13.38
N ALA A 108 -2.65 8.63 14.51
CA ALA A 108 -3.80 8.19 15.29
C ALA A 108 -5.16 8.47 14.62
N GLU A 109 -5.21 9.28 13.55
CA GLU A 109 -6.42 9.54 12.76
C GLU A 109 -6.57 8.61 11.56
N LEU A 110 -5.55 7.79 11.24
CA LEU A 110 -5.57 6.93 10.06
C LEU A 110 -6.62 5.83 10.19
N SER A 111 -7.40 5.64 9.13
CA SER A 111 -8.28 4.46 9.03
C SER A 111 -7.46 3.18 8.87
N ASP A 112 -8.07 2.02 9.11
CA ASP A 112 -7.40 0.73 8.92
C ASP A 112 -7.02 0.54 7.43
N GLU A 113 -7.86 0.97 6.50
CA GLU A 113 -7.57 0.94 5.06
C GLU A 113 -6.36 1.80 4.69
N GLN A 114 -6.24 3.01 5.26
CA GLN A 114 -5.10 3.88 5.03
C GLN A 114 -3.81 3.26 5.59
N GLN A 115 -3.86 2.67 6.78
CA GLN A 115 -2.71 1.99 7.37
C GLN A 115 -2.27 0.80 6.51
N ASN A 116 -3.21 -0.06 6.12
CA ASN A 116 -2.92 -1.23 5.29
C ASN A 116 -2.32 -0.83 3.93
N PHE A 117 -2.81 0.26 3.31
CA PHE A 117 -2.27 0.75 2.05
C PHE A 117 -0.84 1.31 2.20
N LEU A 118 -0.58 2.09 3.26
CA LEU A 118 0.76 2.62 3.56
C LEU A 118 1.77 1.52 3.91
N ASP A 119 1.32 0.39 4.46
CA ASP A 119 2.15 -0.76 4.77
C ASP A 119 2.67 -1.50 3.53
N LEU A 120 2.03 -1.30 2.36
CA LEU A 120 2.47 -1.89 1.10
C LEU A 120 3.87 -1.40 0.73
N ASP A 121 4.79 -2.34 0.44
CA ASP A 121 6.18 -2.03 0.11
C ASP A 121 6.31 -1.11 -1.10
N VAL A 122 5.47 -1.33 -2.11
CA VAL A 122 5.45 -0.50 -3.32
C VAL A 122 5.09 0.95 -3.03
N VAL A 123 4.08 1.17 -2.19
CA VAL A 123 3.60 2.51 -1.79
C VAL A 123 4.66 3.22 -0.98
N ARG A 124 5.22 2.55 0.02
CA ARG A 124 6.30 3.10 0.84
C ARG A 124 7.50 3.53 -0.01
N LYS A 125 7.94 2.69 -0.95
CA LYS A 125 9.05 3.03 -1.86
C LYS A 125 8.72 4.23 -2.72
N LEU A 126 7.53 4.29 -3.32
CA LEU A 126 7.11 5.42 -4.15
C LEU A 126 7.06 6.74 -3.36
N ILE A 127 6.65 6.70 -2.08
CA ILE A 127 6.68 7.88 -1.21
C ILE A 127 8.12 8.29 -0.89
N GLN A 128 8.98 7.34 -0.53
CA GLN A 128 10.40 7.60 -0.21
C GLN A 128 11.20 8.12 -1.42
N GLU A 129 10.85 7.67 -2.62
CA GLU A 129 11.41 8.13 -3.89
C GLU A 129 10.88 9.53 -4.29
N GLY A 130 9.90 10.08 -3.57
CA GLY A 130 9.27 11.37 -3.87
C GLY A 130 8.33 11.34 -5.07
N ILE A 131 8.02 10.15 -5.60
CA ILE A 131 7.16 9.95 -6.77
C ILE A 131 5.68 10.06 -6.38
N LEU A 132 5.31 9.48 -5.24
CA LEU A 132 3.96 9.54 -4.69
C LEU A 132 3.96 10.46 -3.47
N PRO A 133 3.38 11.68 -3.55
CA PRO A 133 3.26 12.55 -2.40
C PRO A 133 2.44 11.88 -1.29
N PHE A 134 2.89 12.04 -0.04
CA PHE A 134 2.28 11.37 1.12
C PHE A 134 0.78 11.69 1.26
N ASP A 135 0.40 12.97 1.13
CA ASP A 135 -1.01 13.40 1.22
C ASP A 135 -1.86 12.85 0.08
N VAL A 136 -1.28 12.63 -1.11
CA VAL A 136 -1.97 11.99 -2.23
C VAL A 136 -2.22 10.52 -1.89
N ALA A 137 -1.22 9.81 -1.37
CA ALA A 137 -1.32 8.40 -0.98
C ALA A 137 -2.49 8.14 -0.01
N LEU A 138 -2.69 9.03 0.97
CA LEU A 138 -3.77 8.91 1.96
C LEU A 138 -5.18 9.05 1.38
N ASN A 139 -5.33 9.71 0.23
CA ASN A 139 -6.61 10.06 -0.36
C ASN A 139 -6.92 9.27 -1.64
N LEU A 140 -6.11 8.25 -1.96
CA LEU A 140 -6.36 7.42 -3.13
C LEU A 140 -7.60 6.55 -2.95
N THR A 141 -8.44 6.54 -3.97
CA THR A 141 -9.53 5.57 -4.09
C THR A 141 -8.97 4.15 -4.23
N TRP A 142 -9.73 3.14 -3.82
CA TRP A 142 -9.35 1.74 -4.00
C TRP A 142 -8.87 1.40 -5.42
N ARG A 143 -9.53 1.97 -6.45
CA ARG A 143 -9.14 1.76 -7.85
C ARG A 143 -7.76 2.36 -8.18
N GLN A 144 -7.46 3.53 -7.65
CA GLN A 144 -6.16 4.17 -7.83
C GLN A 144 -5.05 3.39 -7.10
N GLN A 145 -5.36 2.85 -5.92
CA GLN A 145 -4.46 1.96 -5.20
C GLN A 145 -4.11 0.72 -6.03
N GLN A 146 -5.12 0.07 -6.64
CA GLN A 146 -4.90 -1.08 -7.52
C GLN A 146 -4.01 -0.77 -8.73
N ASN A 147 -4.10 0.44 -9.29
CA ASN A 147 -3.22 0.82 -10.40
C ASN A 147 -1.75 0.81 -9.96
N LEU A 148 -1.45 1.28 -8.75
CA LEU A 148 -0.09 1.32 -8.17
C LEU A 148 0.42 -0.06 -7.71
N GLU A 149 -0.44 -1.07 -7.64
CA GLU A 149 -0.04 -2.44 -7.35
C GLU A 149 0.40 -3.21 -8.60
N VAL A 150 0.10 -2.72 -9.81
CA VAL A 150 0.52 -3.37 -11.05
C VAL A 150 2.03 -3.13 -11.27
N PRO A 151 2.88 -4.18 -11.30
CA PRO A 151 4.32 -4.01 -11.35
C PRO A 151 4.81 -3.16 -12.53
N MET A 152 4.23 -3.37 -13.72
CA MET A 152 4.57 -2.59 -14.90
C MET A 152 4.19 -1.11 -14.77
N VAL A 153 3.04 -0.80 -14.16
CA VAL A 153 2.65 0.60 -13.94
C VAL A 153 3.70 1.30 -13.09
N VAL A 154 4.17 0.63 -12.04
CA VAL A 154 5.20 1.15 -11.13
C VAL A 154 6.55 1.28 -11.83
N GLU A 155 6.92 0.33 -12.68
CA GLU A 155 8.13 0.39 -13.51
C GLU A 155 8.10 1.59 -14.45
N LEU A 156 6.99 1.79 -15.17
CA LEU A 156 6.79 2.94 -16.06
C LEU A 156 6.74 4.26 -15.28
N LEU A 157 6.18 4.28 -14.08
CA LEU A 157 6.16 5.46 -13.22
C LEU A 157 7.57 5.85 -12.72
N ARG A 158 8.50 4.89 -12.61
CA ARG A 158 9.91 5.11 -12.26
C ARG A 158 10.83 5.34 -13.46
N SER A 159 10.33 5.07 -14.66
CA SER A 159 11.13 5.13 -15.88
C SER A 159 11.58 6.56 -16.18
N LYS A 160 12.80 6.67 -16.71
CA LYS A 160 13.38 7.93 -17.22
C LYS A 160 13.33 8.01 -18.75
N ASP A 161 12.89 6.96 -19.43
CA ASP A 161 12.69 6.99 -20.89
C ASP A 161 11.35 7.66 -21.18
N GLU A 162 11.37 8.81 -21.85
CA GLU A 162 10.18 9.60 -22.22
C GLU A 162 9.15 8.79 -23.02
N ARG A 163 9.57 7.75 -23.75
CA ARG A 163 8.65 6.88 -24.51
C ARG A 163 7.96 5.85 -23.62
N CYS A 164 8.59 5.53 -22.50
CA CYS A 164 8.22 4.45 -21.57
C CYS A 164 8.03 4.99 -20.16
N CYS A 165 7.52 6.21 -19.99
CA CYS A 165 7.24 6.80 -18.69
C CYS A 165 5.74 7.10 -18.51
N LEU A 166 5.23 6.84 -17.32
CA LEU A 166 3.93 7.32 -16.88
C LEU A 166 4.11 8.44 -15.87
N THR A 167 3.30 9.48 -15.98
CA THR A 167 3.13 10.45 -14.89
C THR A 167 2.21 9.89 -13.82
N LEU A 168 2.35 10.36 -12.57
CA LEU A 168 1.43 9.98 -11.50
C LEU A 168 -0.03 10.28 -11.88
N ASP A 169 -0.30 11.43 -12.48
CA ASP A 169 -1.64 11.81 -12.93
C ASP A 169 -2.24 10.81 -13.92
N GLN A 170 -1.45 10.36 -14.90
CA GLN A 170 -1.88 9.31 -15.82
C GLN A 170 -2.19 8.00 -15.10
N VAL A 171 -1.32 7.55 -14.17
CA VAL A 171 -1.53 6.34 -13.37
C VAL A 171 -2.84 6.41 -12.59
N LEU A 172 -3.13 7.55 -11.97
CA LEU A 172 -4.33 7.76 -11.17
C LEU A 172 -5.62 7.83 -12.01
N ARG A 173 -5.50 8.07 -13.33
CA ARG A 173 -6.63 8.08 -14.28
C ARG A 173 -6.78 6.81 -15.11
N LEU A 174 -5.89 5.83 -14.94
CA LEU A 174 -5.95 4.58 -15.71
C LEU A 174 -7.29 3.88 -15.55
N GLN A 175 -7.93 3.63 -16.68
CA GLN A 175 -9.13 2.80 -16.77
C GLN A 175 -8.76 1.32 -16.97
N TRP A 176 -9.75 0.45 -16.80
CA TRP A 176 -9.55 -1.00 -16.78
C TRP A 176 -8.92 -1.53 -18.07
N MET A 177 -9.36 -1.04 -19.24
CA MET A 177 -8.80 -1.46 -20.53
C MET A 177 -7.31 -1.10 -20.65
N ALA A 178 -6.96 0.13 -20.29
CA ALA A 178 -5.58 0.61 -20.33
C ALA A 178 -4.71 -0.15 -19.31
N LEU A 179 -5.25 -0.46 -18.13
CA LEU A 179 -4.56 -1.26 -17.13
C LEU A 179 -4.34 -2.71 -17.60
N ASP A 180 -5.32 -3.32 -18.27
CA ASP A 180 -5.19 -4.67 -18.83
C ASP A 180 -4.16 -4.73 -19.96
N ASN A 181 -4.03 -3.66 -20.75
CA ASN A 181 -2.94 -3.52 -21.71
C ASN A 181 -1.57 -3.56 -21.00
N LEU A 182 -1.42 -2.88 -19.87
CA LEU A 182 -0.18 -2.90 -19.07
C LEU A 182 0.04 -4.17 -18.24
N LYS A 183 -0.97 -5.03 -18.09
CA LYS A 183 -0.81 -6.37 -17.52
C LYS A 183 -0.33 -7.39 -18.55
N SER A 184 -0.50 -7.09 -19.84
CA SER A 184 -0.08 -7.97 -20.93
C SER A 184 1.43 -7.96 -21.08
N LYS A 185 2.08 -9.08 -20.77
CA LYS A 185 3.53 -9.26 -20.93
C LYS A 185 4.00 -8.94 -22.35
N THR A 186 3.20 -9.28 -23.36
CA THR A 186 3.53 -9.04 -24.76
C THR A 186 3.51 -7.56 -25.10
N VAL A 187 2.46 -6.84 -24.68
CA VAL A 187 2.38 -5.38 -24.87
C VAL A 187 3.55 -4.67 -24.19
N CYS A 188 3.86 -5.06 -22.95
CA CYS A 188 4.97 -4.47 -22.19
C CYS A 188 6.33 -4.73 -22.86
N ALA A 189 6.57 -5.97 -23.32
CA ALA A 189 7.79 -6.31 -24.03
C ALA A 189 7.92 -5.52 -25.35
N LEU A 190 6.84 -5.41 -26.12
CA LEU A 190 6.85 -4.62 -27.36
C LEU A 190 7.13 -3.13 -27.11
N LEU A 191 6.64 -2.59 -25.99
CA LEU A 191 6.94 -1.22 -25.56
C LEU A 191 8.42 -1.05 -25.19
N GLN A 192 8.96 -1.94 -24.34
CA GLN A 192 10.37 -1.92 -23.94
C GLN A 192 11.32 -2.13 -25.13
N GLU A 193 10.93 -2.96 -26.11
CA GLU A 193 11.67 -3.19 -27.37
C GLU A 193 11.58 -2.00 -28.34
N GLY A 194 10.72 -1.02 -28.07
CA GLY A 194 10.48 0.14 -28.94
C GLY A 194 9.68 -0.16 -30.21
N ILE A 195 9.08 -1.35 -30.30
CA ILE A 195 8.17 -1.73 -31.40
C ILE A 195 6.82 -1.03 -31.23
N LEU A 196 6.32 -0.97 -30.00
CA LEU A 196 5.27 -0.03 -29.63
C LEU A 196 5.93 1.34 -29.38
N PRO A 197 5.51 2.40 -30.09
CA PRO A 197 6.28 3.64 -30.16
C PRO A 197 6.19 4.50 -28.89
N SER A 198 5.12 4.34 -28.10
CA SER A 198 4.93 5.09 -26.85
C SER A 198 3.97 4.39 -25.89
N VAL A 199 4.02 4.80 -24.63
CA VAL A 199 3.05 4.40 -23.60
C VAL A 199 1.63 4.77 -23.99
N GLU A 200 1.38 5.96 -24.54
CA GLU A 200 0.04 6.39 -24.97
C GLU A 200 -0.57 5.41 -25.97
N LYS A 201 0.25 4.93 -26.93
CA LYS A 201 -0.18 3.93 -27.89
C LYS A 201 -0.50 2.60 -27.21
N ALA A 202 0.29 2.18 -26.23
CA ALA A 202 0.02 0.97 -25.45
C ALA A 202 -1.29 1.10 -24.63
N LEU A 203 -1.52 2.25 -24.00
CA LEU A 203 -2.75 2.52 -23.25
C LEU A 203 -3.99 2.57 -24.14
N SER A 204 -3.86 3.06 -25.38
CA SER A 204 -4.98 3.23 -26.30
C SER A 204 -5.38 1.97 -27.07
N LEU A 205 -4.71 0.83 -26.87
CA LEU A 205 -5.04 -0.41 -27.58
C LEU A 205 -6.46 -0.87 -27.23
N ALA A 206 -7.25 -1.17 -28.26
CA ALA A 206 -8.51 -1.89 -28.11
C ALA A 206 -8.24 -3.36 -27.72
N ALA A 207 -9.26 -4.03 -27.17
CA ALA A 207 -9.14 -5.42 -26.73
C ALA A 207 -8.71 -6.36 -27.87
N GLU A 208 -9.27 -6.17 -29.07
CA GLU A 208 -8.97 -6.97 -30.26
C GLU A 208 -7.53 -6.73 -30.75
N GLN A 209 -7.05 -5.50 -30.63
CA GLN A 209 -5.68 -5.14 -30.98
C GLN A 209 -4.69 -5.80 -30.02
N ARG A 210 -4.96 -5.74 -28.72
CA ARG A 210 -4.15 -6.43 -27.70
C ARG A 210 -4.13 -7.94 -27.96
N GLN A 211 -5.29 -8.56 -28.15
CA GLN A 211 -5.39 -10.00 -28.44
C GLN A 211 -4.59 -10.38 -29.69
N SER A 212 -4.61 -9.53 -30.71
CA SER A 212 -3.83 -9.74 -31.92
C SER A 212 -2.33 -9.76 -31.66
N LEU A 213 -1.81 -8.80 -30.88
CA LEU A 213 -0.41 -8.74 -30.49
C LEU A 213 0.01 -9.94 -29.62
N GLU A 214 -0.92 -10.47 -28.83
CA GLU A 214 -0.71 -11.65 -27.99
C GLU A 214 -0.64 -12.97 -28.78
N LEU A 215 -1.04 -12.99 -30.05
CA LEU A 215 -0.88 -14.19 -30.89
C LEU A 215 0.61 -14.50 -31.11
N PRO A 216 1.07 -15.73 -30.81
CA PRO A 216 2.49 -16.08 -30.89
C PRO A 216 3.10 -15.81 -32.27
N ILE A 217 2.36 -16.10 -33.35
CA ILE A 217 2.83 -15.86 -34.72
C ILE A 217 2.99 -14.37 -35.02
N VAL A 218 2.07 -13.52 -34.55
CA VAL A 218 2.13 -12.06 -34.74
C VAL A 218 3.30 -11.49 -33.95
N ALA A 219 3.44 -11.88 -32.69
CA ALA A 219 4.55 -11.49 -31.82
C ALA A 219 5.93 -11.86 -32.39
N LYS A 220 6.03 -13.02 -33.07
CA LYS A 220 7.26 -13.48 -33.74
C LYS A 220 7.55 -12.68 -35.00
N LEU A 221 6.54 -12.47 -35.86
CA LEU A 221 6.70 -11.72 -37.12
C LEU A 221 7.01 -10.24 -36.88
N LEU A 222 6.47 -9.63 -35.81
CA LEU A 222 6.81 -8.27 -35.40
C LEU A 222 8.29 -8.10 -34.99
N ARG A 223 8.89 -9.17 -34.45
CA ARG A 223 10.29 -9.19 -34.00
C ARG A 223 11.25 -9.74 -35.04
N SER A 224 10.73 -10.15 -36.20
CA SER A 224 11.54 -10.74 -37.26
C SER A 224 12.46 -9.69 -37.88
N LYS A 225 13.74 -10.02 -38.01
CA LYS A 225 14.69 -9.19 -38.78
C LYS A 225 14.65 -9.48 -40.28
N ASP A 226 13.87 -10.48 -40.69
CA ASP A 226 13.69 -10.84 -42.10
C ASP A 226 12.65 -9.93 -42.73
N CYS A 227 13.09 -9.05 -43.64
CA CYS A 227 12.23 -8.08 -44.33
C CYS A 227 11.10 -8.74 -45.13
N LEU A 228 11.23 -10.01 -45.52
CA LEU A 228 10.22 -10.76 -46.26
C LEU A 228 9.16 -11.40 -45.35
N LEU A 229 9.45 -11.54 -44.06
CA LEU A 229 8.60 -12.17 -43.04
C LEU A 229 8.44 -11.26 -41.82
N HIS A 230 8.28 -9.96 -42.05
CA HIS A 230 8.09 -8.94 -41.02
C HIS A 230 6.70 -8.31 -41.14
N LEU A 231 5.97 -8.23 -40.02
CA LEU A 231 4.73 -7.46 -39.93
C LEU A 231 5.04 -6.07 -39.40
N THR A 232 4.51 -5.04 -40.06
CA THR A 232 4.47 -3.71 -39.43
C THR A 232 3.49 -3.72 -38.25
N LEU A 233 3.69 -2.83 -37.27
CA LEU A 233 2.75 -2.69 -36.15
C LEU A 233 1.31 -2.48 -36.64
N GLU A 234 1.10 -1.62 -37.63
CA GLU A 234 -0.22 -1.35 -38.21
C GLU A 234 -0.87 -2.57 -38.88
N GLN A 235 -0.07 -3.48 -39.44
CA GLN A 235 -0.57 -4.74 -39.97
C GLN A 235 -0.91 -5.71 -38.83
N ALA A 236 -0.02 -5.84 -37.85
CA ALA A 236 -0.20 -6.70 -36.69
C ALA A 236 -1.49 -6.35 -35.94
N LEU A 237 -1.74 -5.07 -35.66
CA LEU A 237 -2.94 -4.60 -34.95
C LEU A 237 -4.27 -4.94 -35.66
N LYS A 238 -4.23 -5.33 -36.95
CA LYS A 238 -5.42 -5.68 -37.75
C LYS A 238 -5.64 -7.19 -37.87
N VAL A 239 -4.67 -8.00 -37.47
CA VAL A 239 -4.78 -9.47 -37.56
C VAL A 239 -5.86 -9.94 -36.60
N ARG A 240 -6.85 -10.67 -37.11
CA ARG A 240 -7.88 -11.31 -36.28
C ARG A 240 -7.50 -12.77 -36.02
N SER A 241 -7.97 -13.35 -34.91
CA SER A 241 -7.66 -14.75 -34.55
C SER A 241 -7.97 -15.76 -35.66
N ARG A 242 -9.01 -15.53 -36.48
CA ARG A 242 -9.34 -16.41 -37.63
C ARG A 242 -8.32 -16.36 -38.78
N GLN A 243 -7.49 -15.32 -38.84
CA GLN A 243 -6.45 -15.16 -39.86
C GLN A 243 -5.11 -15.78 -39.44
N GLU A 244 -5.01 -16.29 -38.21
CA GLU A 244 -3.81 -16.92 -37.65
C GLU A 244 -3.33 -18.12 -38.49
N ALA A 245 -4.24 -19.05 -38.83
CA ALA A 245 -3.92 -20.22 -39.66
C ALA A 245 -3.39 -19.85 -41.07
N MET A 246 -3.79 -18.69 -41.60
CA MET A 246 -3.27 -18.20 -42.88
C MET A 246 -1.86 -17.59 -42.75
N LEU A 247 -1.50 -17.04 -41.59
CA LEU A 247 -0.16 -16.53 -41.31
C LEU A 247 0.82 -17.67 -41.02
N GLU A 248 0.37 -18.72 -40.33
CA GLU A 248 1.16 -19.92 -40.08
C GLU A 248 1.51 -20.65 -41.36
N SER A 249 0.55 -20.86 -42.26
CA SER A 249 0.80 -21.53 -43.55
C SER A 249 1.78 -20.76 -44.45
N LYS A 250 1.72 -19.42 -44.45
CA LYS A 250 2.69 -18.57 -45.17
C LYS A 250 4.09 -18.57 -44.54
N HIS A 251 4.21 -18.68 -43.22
CA HIS A 251 5.51 -18.80 -42.54
C HIS A 251 6.16 -20.17 -42.78
N ILE A 252 5.37 -21.25 -42.88
CA ILE A 252 5.91 -22.62 -43.07
C ILE A 252 6.54 -22.78 -44.47
N HIS A 253 6.08 -22.03 -45.47
CA HIS A 253 6.67 -22.03 -46.80
C HIS A 253 7.95 -21.17 -46.87
N LYS A 254 9.03 -21.65 -46.23
CA LYS A 254 10.39 -21.30 -46.67
C LYS A 254 10.57 -21.78 -48.12
N PRO A 255 11.12 -21.00 -49.05
CA PRO A 255 11.55 -21.55 -50.33
C PRO A 255 12.59 -22.65 -50.05
N PRO A 256 12.54 -23.80 -50.74
CA PRO A 256 13.55 -24.83 -50.56
C PRO A 256 14.92 -24.23 -50.87
N SER A 257 15.86 -24.44 -49.97
CA SER A 257 17.28 -24.15 -50.16
C SER A 257 17.70 -24.79 -51.48
N VAL A 258 17.97 -23.96 -52.49
CA VAL A 258 18.61 -24.42 -53.72
C VAL A 258 20.05 -24.73 -53.32
N ILE A 259 20.39 -26.03 -53.32
CA ILE A 259 21.74 -26.57 -53.15
C ILE A 259 22.58 -26.18 -54.36
#